data_AF-A0A3E1HQ08-F1
#
_entry.id   AF-A0A3E1HQ08-F1
#
_cell.length_a   1.000
_cell.length_b   1.000
_cell.length_c   1.000
_cell.angle_alpha   90.00
_cell.angle_beta   90.00
_cell.angle_gamma   90.00
#
_symmetry.space_group_name_H-M   'P 1'
#
loop_
_entity.id
_entity.type
_entity.pdbx_description
1 polymer ?
#
loop_
_entity_poly.entity_id
_entity_poly.type
_entity_poly.pdbx_seq_one_letter_code
_entity_poly.pdbx_strand_id
1 'polypeptide(L)'
;MNGEKLFGAPARGSAAHNDHDGLKLVLHRYIIDAIEESGQNLLEGSRQSLAQFVIDKVAEYITRMHLAISRYEMERLAEEIVDELTGFGPLEVLLRDVSITEILVNGPHRVFIERDGVLHQSDLRFIDAHHVERVMQRILAPLGRRLDESSPMVDARLPDGSRVNAIIPPIALDGPCLSIRKFRKDMLKSSDLVAMQTIDHNIFEFFQEAVGKRCNILISGGTGTGKTTLLNILSQLINPHERLVTIEDVAELQLGHPHVVRLETRPPNAEGHGEVKASDLIRNALRMRPDRIILGEIRGVEVLDVMTAMNTGHDGSMSTVHANNAQDALLRLETLVGLTGRVVAEKTLRQMICAALDVVIQLTRLPDGRRCVSEVVEVVGVRDDVYVTNTLFRLDRRTGFGFLREALNPAGDKLRRESALPL
;
A
#
# COMPACT_ATOMS: atom_id res chain seq x y z
N MET A 1 -2.19 41.99 19.27
CA MET A 1 -0.93 41.69 19.98
C MET A 1 -1.19 40.44 20.80
N ASN A 2 -0.97 39.28 20.19
CA ASN A 2 -1.21 37.97 20.77
C ASN A 2 0.08 37.47 21.42
N GLY A 3 0.02 37.12 22.71
CA GLY A 3 1.06 36.37 23.40
C GLY A 3 0.70 34.89 23.43
N GLU A 4 1.49 34.07 22.73
CA GLU A 4 1.39 32.62 22.78
C GLU A 4 2.09 32.08 24.04
N LYS A 5 1.35 31.23 24.76
CA LYS A 5 1.84 30.45 25.90
C LYS A 5 2.68 29.29 25.36
N LEU A 6 3.96 29.25 25.72
CA LEU A 6 4.78 28.04 25.59
C LEU A 6 4.30 26.97 26.59
N PHE A 7 3.84 25.83 26.05
CA PHE A 7 3.66 24.54 26.74
C PHE A 7 5.02 24.11 27.33
N GLY A 8 5.16 23.69 28.60
CA GLY A 8 4.56 22.49 29.18
C GLY A 8 5.65 21.40 29.26
N ALA A 9 6.41 21.36 30.36
CA ALA A 9 7.57 20.48 30.55
C ALA A 9 7.20 18.98 30.50
N PRO A 10 7.97 18.10 29.82
CA PRO A 10 7.68 16.68 29.79
C PRO A 10 8.30 15.94 30.98
N ALA A 11 7.55 14.96 31.48
CA ALA A 11 7.97 14.01 32.51
C ALA A 11 9.12 13.11 32.00
N ARG A 12 10.11 12.90 32.87
CA ARG A 12 11.32 12.11 32.60
C ARG A 12 10.97 10.63 32.39
N GLY A 13 11.28 10.08 31.21
CA GLY A 13 11.24 8.64 30.98
C GLY A 13 11.46 8.14 29.55
N SER A 14 11.04 8.86 28.51
CA SER A 14 11.12 8.36 27.11
C SER A 14 11.47 9.40 26.04
N ALA A 15 11.93 10.58 26.42
CA ALA A 15 12.06 11.74 25.52
C ALA A 15 13.40 11.86 24.76
N ALA A 16 14.43 11.07 25.10
CA ALA A 16 15.79 11.30 24.59
C ALA A 16 16.01 10.92 23.11
N HIS A 17 15.23 9.98 22.55
CA HIS A 17 15.33 9.62 21.13
C HIS A 17 14.63 10.62 20.21
N ASN A 18 13.45 11.13 20.59
CA ASN A 18 12.69 12.08 19.78
C ASN A 18 13.40 13.45 19.61
N ASP A 19 14.18 13.88 20.60
CA ASP A 19 14.90 15.17 20.53
C ASP A 19 16.13 15.09 19.61
N HIS A 20 16.74 13.89 19.51
CA HIS A 20 17.91 13.65 18.67
C HIS A 20 17.55 13.62 17.17
N ASP A 21 16.46 12.95 16.81
CA ASP A 21 15.97 12.91 15.42
C ASP A 21 15.46 14.29 14.96
N GLY A 22 14.84 15.06 15.87
CA GLY A 22 14.45 16.45 15.61
C GLY A 22 15.65 17.35 15.32
N LEU A 23 16.71 17.26 16.13
CA LEU A 23 17.94 18.02 15.92
C LEU A 23 18.63 17.65 14.60
N LYS A 24 18.68 16.35 14.26
CA LYS A 24 19.24 15.88 12.98
C LYS A 24 18.51 16.46 11.78
N LEU A 25 17.19 16.48 11.81
CA LEU A 25 16.38 17.02 10.71
C LEU A 25 16.70 18.50 10.45
N VAL A 26 16.86 19.28 11.52
CA VAL A 26 17.23 20.69 11.43
C VAL A 26 18.67 20.88 10.93
N LEU A 27 19.61 20.07 11.42
CA LEU A 27 21.00 20.10 10.97
C LEU A 27 21.14 19.69 9.51
N HIS A 28 20.44 18.65 9.08
CA HIS A 28 20.43 18.20 7.69
C HIS A 28 20.01 19.36 6.76
N ARG A 29 18.95 20.10 7.12
CA ARG A 29 18.55 21.31 6.38
C ARG A 29 19.67 22.35 6.32
N TYR A 30 20.25 22.69 7.48
CA TYR A 30 21.30 23.70 7.57
C TYR A 30 22.58 23.31 6.79
N ILE A 31 22.96 22.03 6.80
CA ILE A 31 24.11 21.53 6.05
C ILE A 31 23.85 21.59 4.54
N ILE A 32 22.64 21.26 4.09
CA ILE A 32 22.29 21.41 2.67
C ILE A 32 22.35 22.87 2.22
N ASP A 33 21.79 23.79 3.01
CA ASP A 33 21.90 25.23 2.75
C ASP A 33 23.37 25.66 2.62
N ALA A 34 24.22 25.22 3.56
CA ALA A 34 25.65 25.54 3.55
C ALA A 34 26.39 24.95 2.34
N ILE A 35 26.02 23.76 1.88
CA ILE A 35 26.61 23.14 0.68
C ILE A 35 26.19 23.94 -0.57
N GLU A 36 24.91 24.28 -0.70
CA GLU A 36 24.40 25.11 -1.82
C GLU A 36 25.13 26.47 -1.87
N GLU A 37 25.32 27.12 -0.72
CA GLU A 37 26.06 28.40 -0.62
C GLU A 37 27.55 28.27 -0.95
N SER A 38 28.16 27.11 -0.70
CA SER A 38 29.60 26.89 -0.96
C SER A 38 29.94 26.81 -2.45
N GLY A 39 28.97 26.42 -3.30
CA GLY A 39 29.16 26.23 -4.74
C GLY A 39 30.11 25.08 -5.15
N GLN A 40 30.51 24.22 -4.20
CA GLN A 40 31.42 23.09 -4.45
C GLN A 40 30.68 21.76 -4.59
N ASN A 41 31.09 20.89 -5.53
CA ASN A 41 30.60 19.51 -5.67
C ASN A 41 31.19 18.59 -4.60
N LEU A 42 30.94 18.88 -3.32
CA LEU A 42 31.48 18.15 -2.16
C LEU A 42 31.08 16.66 -2.13
N LEU A 43 29.96 16.30 -2.77
CA LEU A 43 29.50 14.91 -2.86
C LEU A 43 30.22 14.07 -3.92
N GLU A 44 30.88 14.70 -4.89
CA GLU A 44 31.75 14.03 -5.87
C GLU A 44 33.21 13.97 -5.39
N GLY A 45 33.54 14.75 -4.36
CA GLY A 45 34.83 14.76 -3.69
C GLY A 45 35.06 13.54 -2.80
N SER A 46 36.18 13.57 -2.07
CA SER A 46 36.47 12.50 -1.11
C SER A 46 35.54 12.59 0.10
N ARG A 47 35.12 11.44 0.64
CA ARG A 47 34.34 11.37 1.89
C ARG A 47 35.00 12.16 3.04
N GLN A 48 36.33 12.21 3.07
CA GLN A 48 37.09 12.98 4.05
C GLN A 48 36.86 14.50 3.91
N SER A 49 36.78 15.03 2.69
CA SER A 49 36.49 16.45 2.45
C SER A 49 35.07 16.84 2.87
N LEU A 50 34.09 15.99 2.56
CA LEU A 50 32.72 16.16 3.01
C LEU A 50 32.62 16.08 4.54
N ALA A 51 33.30 15.13 5.17
CA ALA A 51 33.29 14.97 6.61
C ALA A 51 33.86 16.20 7.33
N GLN A 52 34.97 16.75 6.85
CA GLN A 52 35.54 17.96 7.43
C GLN A 52 34.57 19.14 7.31
N PHE A 53 33.97 19.34 6.13
CA PHE A 53 32.99 20.40 5.92
C PHE A 53 31.78 20.28 6.86
N VAL A 54 31.24 19.06 7.00
CA VAL A 54 30.09 18.81 7.88
C VAL A 54 30.46 19.06 9.34
N ILE A 55 31.62 18.58 9.81
CA ILE A 55 32.10 18.82 11.19
C ILE A 55 32.17 20.32 11.47
N ASP A 56 32.79 21.09 10.58
CA ASP A 56 32.98 22.53 10.76
C ASP A 56 31.63 23.26 10.84
N LYS A 57 30.67 22.88 9.99
CA LYS A 57 29.33 23.48 9.97
C LYS A 57 28.46 23.05 11.15
N VAL A 58 28.53 21.80 11.57
CA VAL A 58 27.83 21.34 12.79
C VAL A 58 28.37 22.08 14.02
N ALA A 59 29.69 22.26 14.13
CA ALA A 59 30.30 23.04 15.20
C ALA A 59 29.84 24.52 15.19
N GLU A 60 29.79 25.14 14.01
CA GLU A 60 29.26 26.49 13.81
C GLU A 60 27.81 26.60 14.30
N TYR A 61 26.96 25.64 13.90
CA TYR A 61 25.55 25.62 14.26
C TYR A 61 25.33 25.46 15.77
N ILE A 62 26.02 24.50 16.39
CA ILE A 62 25.92 24.22 17.84
C ILE A 62 26.32 25.45 18.64
N THR A 63 27.42 26.10 18.24
CA THR A 63 27.92 27.32 18.89
C THR A 63 26.91 28.46 18.75
N ARG A 64 26.37 28.66 17.54
CA ARG A 64 25.38 29.72 17.26
C ARG A 64 24.08 29.51 18.06
N MET A 65 23.61 28.28 18.17
CA MET A 65 22.36 27.94 18.87
C MET A 65 22.53 27.69 20.37
N HIS A 66 23.77 27.80 20.90
CA HIS A 66 24.10 27.61 22.32
C HIS A 66 23.62 26.25 22.87
N LEU A 67 23.73 25.21 22.04
CA LEU A 67 23.30 23.86 22.41
C LEU A 67 24.36 23.19 23.32
N ALA A 68 23.91 22.60 24.42
CA ALA A 68 24.77 21.88 25.36
C ALA A 68 25.07 20.45 24.84
N ILE A 69 25.97 20.35 23.85
CA ILE A 69 26.38 19.09 23.23
C ILE A 69 27.89 18.90 23.44
N SER A 70 28.30 17.71 23.85
CA SER A 70 29.72 17.39 24.03
C SER A 70 30.46 17.26 22.69
N ARG A 71 31.79 17.43 22.69
CA ARG A 71 32.60 17.23 21.48
C ARG A 71 32.43 15.84 20.87
N TYR A 72 32.34 14.82 21.72
CA TYR A 72 32.11 13.44 21.26
C TYR A 72 30.76 13.29 20.56
N GLU A 73 29.69 13.86 21.12
CA GLU A 73 28.37 13.83 20.50
C GLU A 73 28.32 14.63 19.20
N MET A 74 29.01 15.77 19.13
CA MET A 74 29.14 16.56 17.90
C MET A 74 29.84 15.79 16.77
N GLU A 75 31.00 15.18 17.06
CA GLU A 75 31.74 14.39 16.08
C GLU A 75 30.90 13.20 15.60
N ARG A 76 30.19 12.52 16.52
CA ARG A 76 29.26 11.44 16.17
C ARG A 76 28.11 11.93 15.28
N LEU A 77 27.50 13.06 15.62
CA LEU A 77 26.39 13.65 14.85
C LEU A 77 26.83 14.05 13.45
N ALA A 78 28.04 14.60 13.31
CA ALA A 78 28.61 14.94 12.01
C ALA A 78 28.89 13.69 11.17
N GLU A 79 29.45 12.63 11.77
CA GLU A 79 29.66 11.35 11.10
C GLU A 79 28.32 10.75 10.62
N GLU A 80 27.29 10.76 11.46
CA GLU A 80 25.95 10.32 11.11
C GLU A 80 25.35 11.13 9.94
N ILE A 81 25.54 12.45 9.91
CA ILE A 81 25.10 13.31 8.79
C ILE A 81 25.89 13.00 7.51
N VAL A 82 27.20 12.75 7.60
CA VAL A 82 28.01 12.36 6.44
C VAL A 82 27.55 11.02 5.89
N ASP A 83 27.27 10.06 6.77
CA ASP A 83 26.67 8.78 6.39
C ASP A 83 25.33 8.98 5.71
N GLU A 84 24.45 9.83 6.25
CA GLU A 84 23.16 10.14 5.62
C GLU A 84 23.36 10.76 4.23
N LEU A 85 24.21 11.78 4.09
CA LEU A 85 24.51 12.43 2.80
C LEU A 85 25.17 11.47 1.78
N THR A 86 25.91 10.47 2.27
CA THR A 86 26.54 9.43 1.44
C THR A 86 25.72 8.14 1.32
N GLY A 87 24.59 8.06 2.01
CA GLY A 87 23.65 6.94 2.05
C GLY A 87 22.41 7.22 1.19
N PHE A 88 21.22 7.11 1.77
CA PHE A 88 19.96 7.46 1.09
C PHE A 88 19.57 8.94 1.21
N GLY A 89 20.48 9.77 1.72
CA GLY A 89 20.28 11.20 1.85
C GLY A 89 19.11 11.52 2.80
N PRO A 90 18.30 12.54 2.49
CA PRO A 90 17.16 12.94 3.32
C PRO A 90 16.13 11.81 3.53
N LEU A 91 16.12 10.78 2.69
CA LEU A 91 15.17 9.67 2.81
C LEU A 91 15.44 8.81 4.03
N GLU A 92 16.65 8.78 4.57
CA GLU A 92 16.98 7.87 5.68
C GLU A 92 16.13 8.12 6.92
N VAL A 93 15.92 9.40 7.27
CA VAL A 93 15.06 9.81 8.39
C VAL A 93 13.60 9.42 8.11
N LEU A 94 13.12 9.62 6.87
CA LEU A 94 11.75 9.29 6.47
C LEU A 94 11.47 7.78 6.42
N LEU A 95 12.48 7.00 6.00
CA LEU A 95 12.40 5.54 5.93
C LEU A 95 12.36 4.93 7.34
N ARG A 96 13.06 5.51 8.33
CA ARG A 96 13.03 5.07 9.73
C ARG A 96 11.71 5.39 10.43
N ASP A 97 11.04 6.49 10.07
CA ASP A 97 9.79 6.91 10.73
C ASP A 97 8.60 6.00 10.38
N VAL A 98 8.18 5.16 11.32
CA VAL A 98 7.08 4.19 11.16
C VAL A 98 5.70 4.83 10.93
N SER A 99 5.53 6.11 11.24
CA SER A 99 4.27 6.83 10.99
C SER A 99 4.07 7.17 9.52
N ILE A 100 5.15 7.19 8.74
CA ILE A 100 5.12 7.49 7.31
C ILE A 100 4.84 6.23 6.51
N THR A 101 3.84 6.30 5.63
CA THR A 101 3.44 5.18 4.76
C THR A 101 3.91 5.33 3.32
N GLU A 102 4.00 6.57 2.83
CA GLU A 102 4.49 6.88 1.47
C GLU A 102 5.45 8.07 1.49
N ILE A 103 6.45 8.03 0.61
CA ILE A 103 7.42 9.12 0.39
C ILE A 103 7.45 9.41 -1.11
N LEU A 104 7.19 10.65 -1.50
CA LEU A 104 7.14 11.09 -2.89
C LEU A 104 8.14 12.24 -3.09
N VAL A 105 9.11 12.06 -3.98
CA VAL A 105 10.12 13.05 -4.35
C VAL A 105 9.82 13.50 -5.77
N ASN A 106 9.49 14.79 -5.94
CA ASN A 106 9.13 15.41 -7.22
C ASN A 106 10.23 16.42 -7.62
N GLY A 107 11.44 15.91 -7.81
CA GLY A 107 12.66 16.70 -7.93
C GLY A 107 13.30 17.04 -6.56
N PRO A 108 14.45 17.74 -6.56
CA PRO A 108 15.28 17.88 -5.38
C PRO A 108 14.62 18.68 -4.25
N HIS A 109 13.79 19.67 -4.57
CA HIS A 109 13.24 20.61 -3.58
C HIS A 109 11.80 20.31 -3.14
N ARG A 110 11.17 19.25 -3.67
CA ARG A 110 9.77 18.93 -3.40
C ARG A 110 9.62 17.49 -2.93
N VAL A 111 9.60 17.31 -1.60
CA VAL A 111 9.36 16.01 -0.97
C VAL A 111 8.00 16.05 -0.25
N PHE A 112 7.19 15.02 -0.47
CA PHE A 112 5.90 14.82 0.19
C PHE A 112 5.92 13.49 0.93
N ILE A 113 5.18 13.43 2.03
CA ILE A 113 5.02 12.23 2.85
C ILE A 113 3.54 12.00 3.15
N GLU A 114 3.12 10.73 3.15
CA GLU A 114 1.80 10.35 3.67
C GLU A 114 1.92 9.98 5.14
N ARG A 115 1.10 10.62 5.99
CA ARG A 115 0.86 10.21 7.38
C ARG A 115 -0.65 10.10 7.58
N ASP A 116 -1.09 9.00 8.21
CA ASP A 116 -2.50 8.77 8.53
C ASP A 116 -3.49 8.97 7.37
N GLY A 117 -3.09 8.66 6.14
CA GLY A 117 -3.95 8.80 4.95
C GLY A 117 -3.90 10.16 4.25
N VAL A 118 -3.17 11.12 4.81
CA VAL A 118 -3.09 12.51 4.35
C VAL A 118 -1.68 12.82 3.86
N LEU A 119 -1.58 13.48 2.70
CA LEU A 119 -0.30 13.94 2.15
C LEU A 119 0.10 15.28 2.75
N HIS A 120 1.35 15.36 3.19
CA HIS A 120 1.98 16.56 3.73
C HIS A 120 3.26 16.86 2.94
N GLN A 121 3.51 18.14 2.68
CA GLN A 121 4.81 18.56 2.19
C GLN A 121 5.83 18.48 3.34
N SER A 122 6.97 17.87 3.07
CA SER A 122 8.09 17.78 4.01
C SER A 122 9.01 18.98 3.84
N ASP A 123 9.65 19.40 4.93
CA ASP A 123 10.70 20.41 4.91
C ASP A 123 12.06 19.86 4.43
N LEU A 124 12.16 18.55 4.23
CA LEU A 124 13.35 17.90 3.70
C LEU A 124 13.50 18.15 2.20
N ARG A 125 14.74 18.37 1.77
CA ARG A 125 15.11 18.55 0.37
C ARG A 125 16.42 17.83 0.08
N PHE A 126 16.61 17.44 -1.17
CA PHE A 126 17.91 17.08 -1.71
C PHE A 126 18.66 18.35 -2.14
N ILE A 127 19.97 18.21 -2.33
CA ILE A 127 20.85 19.29 -2.77
C ILE A 127 20.53 19.69 -4.21
N ASP A 128 20.48 18.69 -5.10
CA ASP A 128 20.24 18.88 -6.53
C ASP A 128 19.66 17.61 -7.18
N ALA A 129 19.34 17.69 -8.47
CA ALA A 129 18.82 16.55 -9.23
C ALA A 129 19.81 15.37 -9.26
N HIS A 130 21.12 15.64 -9.37
CA HIS A 130 22.14 14.59 -9.37
C HIS A 130 22.20 13.82 -8.04
N HIS A 131 21.94 14.49 -6.91
CA HIS A 131 21.84 13.84 -5.61
C HIS A 131 20.65 12.87 -5.57
N VAL A 132 19.49 13.28 -6.09
CA VAL A 132 18.33 12.38 -6.21
C VAL A 132 18.68 11.15 -7.05
N GLU A 133 19.30 11.33 -8.23
CA GLU A 133 19.72 10.24 -9.11
C GLU A 133 20.73 9.29 -8.45
N ARG A 134 21.72 9.82 -7.73
CA ARG A 134 22.69 9.00 -6.97
C ARG A 134 21.99 8.16 -5.91
N VAL A 135 21.01 8.72 -5.19
CA VAL A 135 20.23 7.99 -4.20
C VAL A 135 19.38 6.90 -4.88
N MET A 136 18.72 7.19 -6.00
CA MET A 136 18.00 6.19 -6.79
C MET A 136 18.91 5.03 -7.21
N GLN A 137 20.10 5.33 -7.75
CA GLN A 137 21.06 4.31 -8.17
C GLN A 137 21.52 3.45 -7.00
N ARG A 138 21.77 4.03 -5.82
CA ARG A 138 22.12 3.27 -4.60
C ARG A 138 21.00 2.34 -4.15
N ILE A 139 19.75 2.78 -4.26
CA ILE A 139 18.57 1.95 -3.93
C ILE A 139 18.45 0.77 -4.92
N LEU A 140 18.70 1.00 -6.20
CA LEU A 140 18.46 0.04 -7.28
C LEU A 140 19.62 -0.93 -7.54
N ALA A 141 20.87 -0.51 -7.28
CA ALA A 141 22.06 -1.31 -7.58
C ALA A 141 22.08 -2.68 -6.88
N PRO A 142 21.75 -2.81 -5.57
CA PRO A 142 21.67 -4.12 -4.92
C PRO A 142 20.60 -5.05 -5.51
N LEU A 143 19.59 -4.47 -6.17
CA LEU A 143 18.48 -5.21 -6.79
C LEU A 143 18.79 -5.65 -8.22
N GLY A 144 19.96 -5.28 -8.76
CA GLY A 144 20.33 -5.54 -10.15
C GLY A 144 19.45 -4.82 -11.16
N ARG A 145 18.79 -3.72 -10.75
CA ARG A 145 17.92 -2.91 -11.61
C ARG A 145 18.70 -1.73 -12.18
N ARG A 146 18.44 -1.39 -13.44
CA ARG A 146 19.09 -0.29 -14.17
C ARG A 146 18.13 0.88 -14.31
N LEU A 147 18.67 2.08 -14.19
CA LEU A 147 18.00 3.36 -14.41
C LEU A 147 19.00 4.28 -15.11
N ASP A 148 18.82 4.44 -16.42
CA ASP A 148 19.67 5.23 -17.31
C ASP A 148 18.84 5.76 -18.49
N GLU A 149 19.44 6.55 -19.39
CA GLU A 149 18.71 7.17 -20.51
C GLU A 149 18.02 6.15 -21.43
N SER A 150 18.52 4.91 -21.50
CA SER A 150 17.91 3.85 -22.30
C SER A 150 16.73 3.17 -21.59
N SER A 151 16.70 3.24 -20.26
CA SER A 151 15.65 2.71 -19.39
C SER A 151 15.33 3.72 -18.28
N PRO A 152 14.67 4.85 -18.62
CA PRO A 152 14.52 6.03 -17.77
C PRO A 152 13.43 5.88 -16.69
N MET A 153 12.81 4.71 -16.57
CA MET A 153 11.81 4.39 -15.55
C MET A 153 12.00 2.97 -15.05
N VAL A 154 11.76 2.76 -13.76
CA VAL A 154 11.94 1.45 -13.14
C VAL A 154 11.03 1.27 -11.92
N ASP A 155 10.47 0.06 -11.82
CA ASP A 155 9.79 -0.43 -10.63
C ASP A 155 10.66 -1.49 -9.94
N ALA A 156 10.76 -1.40 -8.62
CA ALA A 156 11.60 -2.26 -7.82
C ALA A 156 10.98 -2.55 -6.44
N ARG A 157 11.44 -3.64 -5.83
CA ARG A 157 11.06 -4.05 -4.48
C ARG A 157 12.29 -4.10 -3.61
N LEU A 158 12.23 -3.42 -2.47
CA LEU A 158 13.30 -3.42 -1.48
C LEU A 158 13.27 -4.69 -0.62
N PRO A 159 14.41 -5.06 0.01
CA PRO A 159 14.49 -6.26 0.85
C PRO A 159 13.53 -6.25 2.05
N ASP A 160 13.12 -5.07 2.52
CA ASP A 160 12.12 -4.89 3.59
C ASP A 160 10.67 -5.07 3.11
N GLY A 161 10.46 -5.27 1.80
CA GLY A 161 9.16 -5.41 1.15
C GLY A 161 8.62 -4.12 0.53
N SER A 162 9.25 -2.97 0.78
CA SER A 162 8.79 -1.66 0.29
C SER A 162 8.87 -1.59 -1.24
N ARG A 163 7.94 -0.85 -1.86
CA ARG A 163 7.89 -0.68 -3.32
C ARG A 163 8.50 0.66 -3.70
N VAL A 164 9.31 0.67 -4.75
CA VAL A 164 9.99 1.85 -5.26
C VAL A 164 9.69 1.99 -6.74
N ASN A 165 9.25 3.17 -7.15
CA ASN A 165 9.17 3.60 -8.54
C ASN A 165 10.09 4.80 -8.72
N ALA A 166 10.95 4.76 -9.74
CA ALA A 166 11.88 5.85 -10.05
C ALA A 166 11.81 6.21 -11.54
N ILE A 167 11.84 7.50 -11.84
CA ILE A 167 11.77 8.05 -13.20
C ILE A 167 12.80 9.20 -13.31
N ILE A 168 13.57 9.24 -14.40
CA ILE A 168 14.58 10.27 -14.66
C ILE A 168 14.30 11.04 -15.96
N PRO A 169 14.96 12.20 -16.18
CA PRO A 169 14.95 12.86 -17.48
C PRO A 169 15.41 11.92 -18.62
N PRO A 170 14.93 12.10 -19.86
CA PRO A 170 14.07 13.20 -20.34
C PRO A 170 12.56 12.98 -20.09
N ILE A 171 12.14 11.86 -19.50
CA ILE A 171 10.71 11.58 -19.28
C ILE A 171 10.16 12.38 -18.10
N ALA A 172 10.95 12.55 -17.05
CA ALA A 172 10.63 13.44 -15.94
C ALA A 172 11.13 14.86 -16.23
N LEU A 173 10.27 15.70 -16.83
CA LEU A 173 10.63 17.04 -17.32
C LEU A 173 11.12 17.99 -16.21
N ASP A 174 10.55 17.86 -15.01
CA ASP A 174 10.89 18.68 -13.84
C ASP A 174 12.07 18.13 -13.02
N GLY A 175 12.81 17.15 -13.57
CA GLY A 175 13.88 16.43 -12.89
C GLY A 175 13.45 15.06 -12.34
N PRO A 176 14.38 14.34 -11.70
CA PRO A 176 14.16 12.96 -11.26
C PRO A 176 13.04 12.84 -10.20
N CYS A 177 12.18 11.83 -10.36
CA CYS A 177 11.04 11.54 -9.50
C CYS A 177 11.15 10.17 -8.84
N LEU A 178 10.92 10.07 -7.53
CA LEU A 178 10.97 8.83 -6.76
C LEU A 178 9.69 8.68 -5.92
N SER A 179 9.04 7.53 -6.00
CA SER A 179 7.91 7.18 -5.13
C SER A 179 8.25 5.91 -4.36
N ILE A 180 8.21 5.99 -3.03
CA ILE A 180 8.42 4.87 -2.12
C ILE A 180 7.13 4.61 -1.35
N ARG A 181 6.56 3.43 -1.50
CA ARG A 181 5.46 2.93 -0.67
C ARG A 181 6.02 1.94 0.34
N LYS A 182 6.06 2.34 1.60
CA LYS A 182 6.70 1.57 2.67
C LYS A 182 5.88 0.32 2.98
N PHE A 183 6.57 -0.79 3.18
CA PHE A 183 5.93 -2.02 3.63
C PHE A 183 5.65 -1.93 5.13
N ARG A 184 4.37 -2.04 5.50
CA ARG A 184 3.95 -2.00 6.89
C ARG A 184 4.23 -3.35 7.55
N LYS A 185 5.10 -3.37 8.56
CA LYS A 185 5.44 -4.59 9.31
C LYS A 185 4.33 -5.02 10.28
N ASP A 186 3.52 -4.08 10.75
CA ASP A 186 2.45 -4.36 11.70
C ASP A 186 1.18 -4.79 10.99
N MET A 187 0.78 -6.03 11.25
CA MET A 187 -0.46 -6.61 10.76
C MET A 187 -1.64 -6.06 11.55
N LEU A 188 -2.52 -5.31 10.87
CA LEU A 188 -3.79 -4.89 11.45
C LEU A 188 -4.63 -6.11 11.81
N LYS A 189 -5.20 -6.08 13.02
CA LYS A 189 -6.14 -7.09 13.52
C LYS A 189 -7.57 -6.68 13.18
N SER A 190 -8.48 -7.65 13.23
CA SER A 190 -9.92 -7.39 13.10
C SER A 190 -10.45 -6.38 14.12
N SER A 191 -9.94 -6.42 15.36
CA SER A 191 -10.27 -5.45 16.41
C SER A 191 -9.96 -4.01 15.99
N ASP A 192 -8.90 -3.82 15.20
CA ASP A 192 -8.43 -2.50 14.79
C ASP A 192 -9.39 -1.88 13.76
N LEU A 193 -10.01 -2.69 12.88
CA LEU A 193 -11.00 -2.19 11.92
C LEU A 193 -12.24 -1.62 12.61
N VAL A 194 -12.69 -2.26 13.69
CA VAL A 194 -13.83 -1.78 14.49
C VAL A 194 -13.45 -0.53 15.26
N ALA A 195 -12.26 -0.51 15.87
CA ALA A 195 -11.76 0.65 16.61
C ALA A 195 -11.56 1.88 15.70
N MET A 196 -11.07 1.67 14.47
CA MET A 196 -10.91 2.71 13.44
C MET A 196 -12.23 3.09 12.75
N GLN A 197 -13.34 2.44 13.13
CA GLN A 197 -14.66 2.63 12.50
C GLN A 197 -14.65 2.37 10.99
N THR A 198 -13.75 1.50 10.52
CA THR A 198 -13.75 1.01 9.13
C THR A 198 -14.97 0.12 8.88
N ILE A 199 -15.38 -0.62 9.91
CA ILE A 199 -16.60 -1.45 9.99
C ILE A 199 -17.18 -1.34 11.40
N ASP A 200 -18.43 -1.77 11.59
CA ASP A 200 -18.99 -2.03 12.92
C ASP A 200 -18.95 -3.53 13.27
N HIS A 201 -19.46 -3.87 14.45
CA HIS A 201 -19.50 -5.26 14.91
C HIS A 201 -20.41 -6.15 14.05
N ASN A 202 -21.55 -5.61 13.58
CA ASN A 202 -22.50 -6.37 12.75
C ASN A 202 -21.88 -6.75 11.40
N ILE A 203 -21.16 -5.83 10.77
CA ILE A 203 -20.42 -6.10 9.53
C ILE A 203 -19.30 -7.10 9.79
N PHE A 204 -18.59 -7.00 10.92
CA PHE A 204 -17.55 -7.94 11.26
C PHE A 204 -18.09 -9.37 11.45
N GLU A 205 -19.19 -9.54 12.19
CA GLU A 205 -19.88 -10.84 12.33
C GLU A 205 -20.30 -11.40 10.97
N PHE A 206 -20.85 -10.56 10.10
CA PHE A 206 -21.21 -10.96 8.74
C PHE A 206 -19.98 -11.41 7.93
N PHE A 207 -18.85 -10.71 8.02
CA PHE A 207 -17.61 -11.12 7.35
C PHE A 207 -17.11 -12.47 7.85
N GLN A 208 -17.19 -12.75 9.16
CA GLN A 208 -16.85 -14.06 9.70
C GLN A 208 -17.78 -15.15 9.15
N GLU A 209 -19.09 -14.89 9.08
CA GLU A 209 -20.07 -15.82 8.52
C GLU A 209 -19.79 -16.08 7.02
N ALA A 210 -19.60 -15.03 6.23
CA ALA A 210 -19.34 -15.14 4.79
C ALA A 210 -18.05 -15.91 4.48
N VAL A 211 -16.95 -15.62 5.21
CA VAL A 211 -15.68 -16.35 5.06
C VAL A 211 -15.85 -17.82 5.50
N GLY A 212 -16.52 -18.07 6.63
CA GLY A 212 -16.76 -19.43 7.14
C GLY A 212 -17.61 -20.28 6.20
N LYS A 213 -18.59 -19.67 5.52
CA LYS A 213 -19.45 -20.33 4.52
C LYS A 213 -18.82 -20.39 3.12
N ARG A 214 -17.54 -20.03 2.97
CA ARG A 214 -16.81 -20.07 1.69
C ARG A 214 -17.51 -19.25 0.59
N CYS A 215 -18.00 -18.07 0.93
CA CYS A 215 -18.46 -17.10 -0.06
C CYS A 215 -17.27 -16.59 -0.86
N ASN A 216 -17.42 -16.49 -2.18
CA ASN A 216 -16.48 -15.80 -3.05
C ASN A 216 -16.67 -14.28 -2.89
N ILE A 217 -15.63 -13.59 -2.44
CA ILE A 217 -15.71 -12.18 -2.02
C ILE A 217 -14.84 -11.31 -2.94
N LEU A 218 -15.46 -10.29 -3.52
CA LEU A 218 -14.77 -9.24 -4.27
C LEU A 218 -14.71 -7.96 -3.43
N ILE A 219 -13.52 -7.45 -3.14
CA ILE A 219 -13.33 -6.18 -2.44
C ILE A 219 -13.04 -5.09 -3.46
N SER A 220 -13.84 -4.03 -3.47
CA SER A 220 -13.67 -2.92 -4.40
C SER A 220 -13.48 -1.57 -3.72
N GLY A 221 -12.98 -0.60 -4.47
CA GLY A 221 -12.61 0.72 -3.97
C GLY A 221 -11.49 1.41 -4.76
N GLY A 222 -11.35 2.72 -4.55
CA GLY A 222 -10.29 3.54 -5.12
C GLY A 222 -8.88 3.15 -4.66
N THR A 223 -7.88 3.89 -5.16
CA THR A 223 -6.50 3.77 -4.68
C THR A 223 -6.40 4.24 -3.24
N GLY A 224 -5.65 3.52 -2.41
CA GLY A 224 -5.43 3.90 -1.01
C GLY A 224 -6.63 3.73 -0.08
N THR A 225 -7.72 3.09 -0.51
CA THR A 225 -8.89 2.85 0.36
C THR A 225 -8.73 1.66 1.33
N GLY A 226 -7.65 0.88 1.20
CA GLY A 226 -7.35 -0.25 2.09
C GLY A 226 -7.86 -1.62 1.61
N LYS A 227 -8.09 -1.82 0.30
CA LYS A 227 -8.55 -3.12 -0.27
C LYS A 227 -7.69 -4.30 0.15
N THR A 228 -6.38 -4.23 -0.10
CA THR A 228 -5.43 -5.29 0.27
C THR A 228 -5.37 -5.51 1.78
N THR A 229 -5.54 -4.45 2.57
CA THR A 229 -5.60 -4.55 4.04
C THR A 229 -6.82 -5.34 4.49
N LEU A 230 -8.02 -5.04 3.96
CA LEU A 230 -9.22 -5.80 4.28
C LEU A 230 -9.10 -7.24 3.78
N LEU A 231 -8.58 -7.45 2.57
CA LEU A 231 -8.33 -8.78 2.01
C LEU A 231 -7.44 -9.61 2.95
N ASN A 232 -6.36 -9.01 3.46
CA ASN A 232 -5.46 -9.66 4.40
C ASN A 232 -6.16 -10.09 5.69
N ILE A 233 -7.05 -9.23 6.22
CA ILE A 233 -7.80 -9.51 7.45
C ILE A 233 -8.84 -10.60 7.22
N LEU A 234 -9.63 -10.54 6.13
CA LEU A 234 -10.58 -11.59 5.79
C LEU A 234 -9.89 -12.95 5.58
N SER A 235 -8.70 -12.93 5.00
CA SER A 235 -7.90 -14.14 4.79
C SER A 235 -7.43 -14.78 6.09
N GLN A 236 -7.30 -14.02 7.19
CA GLN A 236 -6.99 -14.56 8.52
C GLN A 236 -8.21 -15.20 9.21
N LEU A 237 -9.42 -14.91 8.74
CA LEU A 237 -10.65 -15.55 9.24
C LEU A 237 -10.86 -16.95 8.62
N ILE A 238 -10.03 -17.33 7.64
CA ILE A 238 -10.12 -18.65 6.99
C ILE A 238 -9.69 -19.74 7.97
N ASN A 239 -10.38 -20.89 7.92
CA ASN A 239 -10.09 -22.05 8.74
C ASN A 239 -8.64 -22.52 8.54
N PRO A 240 -7.84 -22.68 9.61
CA PRO A 240 -6.41 -23.05 9.54
C PRO A 240 -6.12 -24.39 8.84
N HIS A 241 -7.13 -25.25 8.64
CA HIS A 241 -6.99 -26.53 7.93
C HIS A 241 -7.10 -26.41 6.41
N GLU A 242 -7.46 -25.25 5.88
CA GLU A 242 -7.61 -25.02 4.44
C GLU A 242 -6.26 -24.68 3.79
N ARG A 243 -6.02 -25.16 2.56
CA ARG A 243 -4.84 -24.81 1.78
C ARG A 243 -5.09 -23.56 0.96
N LEU A 244 -4.31 -22.51 1.21
CA LEU A 244 -4.43 -21.23 0.51
C LEU A 244 -3.33 -21.07 -0.53
N VAL A 245 -3.68 -20.56 -1.71
CA VAL A 245 -2.72 -20.06 -2.69
C VAL A 245 -2.97 -18.57 -2.90
N THR A 246 -1.98 -17.73 -2.57
CA THR A 246 -2.04 -16.30 -2.87
C THR A 246 -1.28 -16.00 -4.16
N ILE A 247 -1.82 -15.09 -4.96
CA ILE A 247 -1.20 -14.63 -6.20
C ILE A 247 -1.23 -13.11 -6.18
N GLU A 248 -0.08 -12.46 -6.31
CA GLU A 248 0.02 -11.00 -6.26
C GLU A 248 1.02 -10.49 -7.30
N ASP A 249 0.83 -9.28 -7.82
CA ASP A 249 1.86 -8.63 -8.63
C ASP A 249 3.15 -8.44 -7.81
N VAL A 250 2.96 -7.99 -6.57
CA VAL A 250 3.96 -7.86 -5.52
C VAL A 250 3.32 -8.34 -4.24
N ALA A 251 3.96 -9.28 -3.54
CA ALA A 251 3.40 -9.90 -2.35
C ALA A 251 3.25 -8.91 -1.18
N GLU A 252 2.04 -8.37 -1.00
CA GLU A 252 1.63 -7.46 0.07
C GLU A 252 0.89 -8.23 1.19
N LEU A 253 0.23 -9.34 0.87
CA LEU A 253 -0.51 -10.14 1.84
C LEU A 253 0.42 -10.82 2.85
N GLN A 254 0.17 -10.58 4.13
CA GLN A 254 0.82 -11.20 5.27
C GLN A 254 -0.18 -12.14 5.95
N LEU A 255 -0.24 -13.38 5.46
CA LEU A 255 -1.14 -14.37 6.01
C LEU A 255 -0.47 -15.12 7.16
N GLY A 256 -0.99 -14.99 8.37
CA GLY A 256 -0.66 -15.84 9.52
C GLY A 256 -1.25 -17.26 9.42
N HIS A 257 -1.44 -17.78 8.21
CA HIS A 257 -2.11 -19.03 7.93
C HIS A 257 -1.08 -20.18 7.81
N PRO A 258 -1.25 -21.32 8.51
CA PRO A 258 -0.23 -22.37 8.54
C PRO A 258 0.00 -23.06 7.19
N HIS A 259 -1.03 -23.12 6.34
CA HIS A 259 -0.98 -23.82 5.06
C HIS A 259 -1.17 -22.88 3.86
N VAL A 260 -0.22 -21.95 3.67
CA VAL A 260 -0.24 -20.97 2.57
C VAL A 260 0.90 -21.19 1.59
N VAL A 261 0.60 -21.09 0.30
CA VAL A 261 1.61 -20.92 -0.77
C VAL A 261 1.46 -19.53 -1.35
N ARG A 262 2.56 -18.78 -1.38
CA ARG A 262 2.59 -17.40 -1.89
C ARG A 262 3.27 -17.38 -3.26
N LEU A 263 2.55 -16.91 -4.26
CA LEU A 263 3.02 -16.78 -5.64
C LEU A 263 3.04 -15.29 -6.02
N GLU A 264 4.07 -14.90 -6.76
CA GLU A 264 4.25 -13.54 -7.25
C GLU A 264 4.41 -13.56 -8.76
N THR A 265 3.78 -12.61 -9.45
CA THR A 265 4.02 -12.42 -10.89
C THR A 265 5.47 -12.02 -11.13
N ARG A 266 5.93 -12.16 -12.37
CA ARG A 266 7.26 -11.70 -12.75
C ARG A 266 7.16 -10.88 -14.03
N PRO A 267 7.53 -9.59 -14.02
CA PRO A 267 7.65 -8.84 -15.26
C PRO A 267 8.76 -9.43 -16.14
N PRO A 268 8.76 -9.18 -17.46
CA PRO A 268 9.87 -9.58 -18.31
C PRO A 268 11.20 -8.95 -17.84
N ASN A 269 12.31 -9.59 -18.17
CA ASN A 269 13.63 -9.01 -17.99
C ASN A 269 13.87 -7.86 -19.00
N ALA A 270 15.02 -7.18 -18.91
CA ALA A 270 15.36 -6.07 -19.81
C ALA A 270 15.39 -6.46 -21.31
N GLU A 271 15.51 -7.76 -21.61
CA GLU A 271 15.48 -8.31 -22.96
C GLU A 271 14.06 -8.74 -23.41
N GLY A 272 13.04 -8.53 -22.58
CA GLY A 272 11.65 -8.89 -22.88
C GLY A 272 11.27 -10.35 -22.58
N HIS A 273 12.16 -11.13 -21.96
CA HIS A 273 11.96 -12.55 -21.71
C HIS A 273 11.56 -12.88 -20.26
N GLY A 274 10.95 -14.05 -20.08
CA GLY A 274 10.71 -14.63 -18.76
C GLY A 274 9.55 -14.02 -17.98
N GLU A 275 8.63 -13.31 -18.63
CA GLU A 275 7.39 -12.87 -18.00
C GLU A 275 6.58 -14.05 -17.44
N VAL A 276 6.01 -13.89 -16.25
CA VAL A 276 5.06 -14.82 -15.62
C VAL A 276 3.84 -14.03 -15.18
N LYS A 277 2.70 -14.24 -15.83
CA LYS A 277 1.49 -13.45 -15.59
C LYS A 277 0.65 -14.04 -14.46
N ALA A 278 -0.23 -13.23 -13.88
CA ALA A 278 -1.21 -13.69 -12.91
C ALA A 278 -2.08 -14.84 -13.46
N SER A 279 -2.46 -14.78 -14.73
CA SER A 279 -3.19 -15.84 -15.43
C SER A 279 -2.45 -17.18 -15.45
N ASP A 280 -1.13 -17.17 -15.68
CA ASP A 280 -0.30 -18.38 -15.67
C ASP A 280 -0.26 -18.99 -14.26
N LEU A 281 -0.13 -18.14 -13.24
CA LEU A 281 -0.11 -18.55 -11.85
C LEU A 281 -1.46 -19.11 -11.38
N ILE A 282 -2.59 -18.52 -11.79
CA ILE A 282 -3.92 -19.02 -11.44
C ILE A 282 -4.13 -20.41 -12.04
N ARG A 283 -3.81 -20.60 -13.33
CA ARG A 283 -3.94 -21.92 -13.97
C ARG A 283 -3.03 -22.96 -13.33
N ASN A 284 -1.83 -22.57 -12.90
CA ASN A 284 -0.95 -23.45 -12.16
C ASN A 284 -1.51 -23.77 -10.77
N ALA A 285 -2.06 -22.77 -10.08
CA ALA A 285 -2.66 -22.91 -8.75
C ALA A 285 -3.79 -23.95 -8.73
N LEU A 286 -4.61 -24.05 -9.77
CA LEU A 286 -5.65 -25.08 -9.90
C LEU A 286 -5.10 -26.52 -9.82
N ARG A 287 -3.81 -26.74 -10.10
CA ARG A 287 -3.15 -28.06 -9.99
C ARG A 287 -2.51 -28.30 -8.62
N MET A 288 -2.50 -27.30 -7.75
CA MET A 288 -1.86 -27.34 -6.44
C MET A 288 -2.80 -27.81 -5.32
N ARG A 289 -4.00 -28.28 -5.69
CA ARG A 289 -5.09 -28.65 -4.76
C ARG A 289 -5.37 -27.55 -3.72
N PRO A 290 -5.60 -26.28 -4.11
CA PRO A 290 -5.99 -25.25 -3.15
C PRO A 290 -7.43 -25.48 -2.70
N ASP A 291 -7.71 -25.17 -1.44
CA ASP A 291 -9.09 -24.96 -0.98
C ASP A 291 -9.58 -23.58 -1.42
N ARG A 292 -8.70 -22.57 -1.41
CA ARG A 292 -9.00 -21.20 -1.86
C ARG A 292 -7.86 -20.58 -2.66
N ILE A 293 -8.21 -19.76 -3.65
CA ILE A 293 -7.28 -18.92 -4.38
C ILE A 293 -7.56 -17.46 -4.00
N ILE A 294 -6.52 -16.75 -3.55
CA ILE A 294 -6.61 -15.34 -3.19
C ILE A 294 -5.75 -14.56 -4.18
N LEU A 295 -6.38 -13.80 -5.07
CA LEU A 295 -5.68 -12.93 -6.00
C LEU A 295 -5.65 -11.52 -5.43
N GLY A 296 -4.47 -10.93 -5.27
CA GLY A 296 -4.30 -9.59 -4.69
C GLY A 296 -5.13 -8.53 -5.39
N GLU A 297 -5.15 -8.51 -6.73
CA GLU A 297 -5.96 -7.58 -7.51
C GLU A 297 -6.23 -8.10 -8.93
N ILE A 298 -7.44 -7.91 -9.43
CA ILE A 298 -7.82 -8.13 -10.84
C ILE A 298 -7.60 -6.81 -11.60
N ARG A 299 -6.71 -6.85 -12.59
CA ARG A 299 -6.29 -5.71 -13.43
C ARG A 299 -6.52 -5.93 -14.92
N GLY A 300 -6.63 -7.18 -15.37
CA GLY A 300 -6.64 -7.47 -16.79
C GLY A 300 -7.11 -8.87 -17.14
N VAL A 301 -6.34 -9.54 -17.99
CA VAL A 301 -6.73 -10.75 -18.72
C VAL A 301 -6.97 -11.97 -17.83
N GLU A 302 -6.44 -11.95 -16.61
CA GLU A 302 -6.63 -12.99 -15.60
C GLU A 302 -8.06 -13.09 -15.09
N VAL A 303 -8.92 -12.08 -15.33
CA VAL A 303 -10.31 -12.04 -14.86
C VAL A 303 -11.11 -13.32 -15.21
N LEU A 304 -10.90 -13.88 -16.40
CA LEU A 304 -11.57 -15.12 -16.82
C LEU A 304 -11.04 -16.34 -16.06
N ASP A 305 -9.73 -16.39 -15.81
CA ASP A 305 -9.10 -17.47 -15.05
C ASP A 305 -9.57 -17.42 -13.58
N VAL A 306 -9.73 -16.22 -12.99
CA VAL A 306 -10.32 -16.01 -11.65
C VAL A 306 -11.76 -16.49 -11.58
N MET A 307 -12.62 -16.02 -12.49
CA MET A 307 -14.02 -16.43 -12.52
C MET A 307 -14.17 -17.93 -12.76
N THR A 308 -13.28 -18.52 -13.56
CA THR A 308 -13.27 -19.98 -13.75
C THR A 308 -12.93 -20.67 -12.44
N ALA A 309 -11.87 -20.26 -11.74
CA ALA A 309 -11.49 -20.84 -10.45
C ALA A 309 -12.65 -20.78 -9.43
N MET A 310 -13.31 -19.63 -9.31
CA MET A 310 -14.47 -19.40 -8.45
C MET A 310 -15.67 -20.29 -8.81
N ASN A 311 -15.90 -20.55 -10.10
CA ASN A 311 -16.99 -21.40 -10.58
C ASN A 311 -16.67 -22.91 -10.52
N THR A 312 -15.40 -23.31 -10.49
CA THR A 312 -14.97 -24.72 -10.59
C THR A 312 -14.43 -25.26 -9.28
N GLY A 313 -15.20 -25.11 -8.19
CA GLY A 313 -14.96 -25.81 -6.92
C GLY A 313 -13.85 -25.24 -6.02
N HIS A 314 -13.37 -24.02 -6.29
CA HIS A 314 -12.48 -23.28 -5.39
C HIS A 314 -13.26 -22.17 -4.68
N ASP A 315 -14.33 -22.58 -4.00
CA ASP A 315 -15.20 -21.70 -3.23
C ASP A 315 -14.43 -20.98 -2.12
N GLY A 316 -14.89 -19.79 -1.74
CA GLY A 316 -14.24 -18.98 -0.72
C GLY A 316 -13.06 -18.19 -1.24
N SER A 317 -12.85 -18.18 -2.57
CA SER A 317 -11.81 -17.39 -3.23
C SER A 317 -12.10 -15.89 -3.10
N MET A 318 -11.05 -15.09 -3.02
CA MET A 318 -11.19 -13.66 -2.79
C MET A 318 -10.27 -12.86 -3.72
N SER A 319 -10.73 -11.68 -4.11
CA SER A 319 -9.87 -10.75 -4.84
C SER A 319 -10.24 -9.29 -4.63
N THR A 320 -9.41 -8.37 -5.14
CA THR A 320 -9.71 -6.95 -5.17
C THR A 320 -9.87 -6.41 -6.58
N VAL A 321 -10.63 -5.33 -6.75
CA VAL A 321 -10.73 -4.61 -8.03
C VAL A 321 -10.95 -3.11 -7.79
N HIS A 322 -10.40 -2.28 -8.67
CA HIS A 322 -10.70 -0.84 -8.65
C HIS A 322 -12.08 -0.55 -9.25
N ALA A 323 -12.98 0.03 -8.45
CA ALA A 323 -14.26 0.58 -8.89
C ALA A 323 -14.78 1.66 -7.92
N ASN A 324 -15.74 2.47 -8.37
CA ASN A 324 -16.28 3.58 -7.59
C ASN A 324 -17.42 3.17 -6.66
N ASN A 325 -18.10 2.05 -6.96
CA ASN A 325 -19.18 1.47 -6.18
C ASN A 325 -19.30 -0.04 -6.49
N ALA A 326 -20.15 -0.76 -5.76
CA ALA A 326 -20.29 -2.21 -5.93
C ALA A 326 -20.84 -2.62 -7.31
N GLN A 327 -21.74 -1.81 -7.89
CA GLN A 327 -22.29 -2.07 -9.23
C GLN A 327 -21.23 -1.85 -10.33
N ASP A 328 -20.45 -0.77 -10.24
CA ASP A 328 -19.31 -0.48 -11.11
C ASP A 328 -18.27 -1.61 -11.03
N ALA A 329 -18.10 -2.26 -9.88
CA ALA A 329 -17.19 -3.39 -9.73
C ALA A 329 -17.60 -4.58 -10.62
N LEU A 330 -18.89 -4.88 -10.71
CA LEU A 330 -19.42 -5.93 -11.60
C LEU A 330 -19.22 -5.55 -13.07
N LEU A 331 -19.58 -4.31 -13.45
CA LEU A 331 -19.38 -3.80 -14.81
C LEU A 331 -17.89 -3.72 -15.19
N ARG A 332 -17.02 -3.48 -14.21
CA ARG A 332 -15.57 -3.48 -14.42
C ARG A 332 -15.08 -4.87 -14.81
N LEU A 333 -15.60 -5.94 -14.21
CA LEU A 333 -15.27 -7.31 -14.62
C LEU A 333 -15.71 -7.57 -16.06
N GLU A 334 -16.89 -7.11 -16.48
CA GLU A 334 -17.33 -7.19 -17.88
C GLU A 334 -16.33 -6.48 -18.81
N THR A 335 -15.93 -5.27 -18.44
CA THR A 335 -14.98 -4.46 -19.21
C THR A 335 -13.63 -5.15 -19.34
N LEU A 336 -13.09 -5.71 -18.24
CA LEU A 336 -11.81 -6.42 -18.24
C LEU A 336 -11.85 -7.67 -19.13
N VAL A 337 -12.99 -8.37 -19.17
CA VAL A 337 -13.17 -9.48 -20.12
C VAL A 337 -13.11 -8.98 -21.56
N GLY A 338 -13.74 -7.85 -21.88
CA GLY A 338 -13.66 -7.24 -23.21
C GLY A 338 -12.22 -6.94 -23.66
N LEU A 339 -11.33 -6.56 -22.73
CA LEU A 339 -9.91 -6.31 -23.01
C LEU A 339 -9.10 -7.58 -23.30
N THR A 340 -9.63 -8.78 -23.01
CA THR A 340 -8.95 -10.04 -23.31
C THR A 340 -8.95 -10.40 -24.80
N GLY A 341 -9.78 -9.71 -25.61
CA GLY A 341 -10.02 -10.03 -27.01
C GLY A 341 -10.89 -11.29 -27.22
N ARG A 342 -11.35 -11.94 -26.15
CA ARG A 342 -12.30 -13.06 -26.24
C ARG A 342 -13.73 -12.54 -26.39
N VAL A 343 -14.47 -13.13 -27.33
CA VAL A 343 -15.87 -12.81 -27.55
C VAL A 343 -16.74 -13.74 -26.69
N VAL A 344 -17.38 -13.18 -25.69
CA VAL A 344 -18.39 -13.85 -24.86
C VAL A 344 -19.68 -13.04 -24.97
N ALA A 345 -20.82 -13.70 -25.22
CA ALA A 345 -22.10 -13.01 -25.24
C ALA A 345 -22.37 -12.34 -23.88
N GLU A 346 -22.81 -11.09 -23.87
CA GLU A 346 -22.99 -10.31 -22.63
C GLU A 346 -23.83 -11.04 -21.58
N LYS A 347 -24.93 -11.64 -22.00
CA LYS A 347 -25.80 -12.43 -21.12
C LYS A 347 -25.06 -13.58 -20.43
N THR A 348 -24.24 -14.31 -21.19
CA THR A 348 -23.41 -15.40 -20.65
C THR A 348 -22.37 -14.87 -19.69
N LEU A 349 -21.74 -13.73 -20.01
CA LEU A 349 -20.75 -13.10 -19.14
C LEU A 349 -21.36 -12.66 -17.81
N ARG A 350 -22.52 -12.00 -17.82
CA ARG A 350 -23.23 -11.61 -16.58
C ARG A 350 -23.59 -12.82 -15.73
N GLN A 351 -24.07 -13.90 -16.36
CA GLN A 351 -24.37 -15.16 -15.67
C GLN A 351 -23.10 -15.78 -15.05
N MET A 352 -21.97 -15.77 -15.76
CA MET A 352 -20.68 -16.26 -15.23
C MET A 352 -20.20 -15.44 -14.03
N ILE A 353 -20.33 -14.11 -14.09
CA ILE A 353 -19.97 -13.21 -12.98
C ILE A 353 -20.86 -13.46 -11.78
N CYS A 354 -22.18 -13.58 -11.97
CA CYS A 354 -23.12 -13.89 -10.89
C CYS A 354 -22.91 -15.26 -10.26
N ALA A 355 -22.53 -16.27 -11.05
CA ALA A 355 -22.21 -17.58 -10.51
C ALA A 355 -20.88 -17.58 -9.73
N ALA A 356 -19.93 -16.73 -10.14
CA ALA A 356 -18.60 -16.68 -9.53
C ALA A 356 -18.59 -15.91 -8.20
N LEU A 357 -19.43 -14.91 -8.02
CA LEU A 357 -19.36 -13.98 -6.88
C LEU A 357 -20.58 -14.08 -5.98
N ASP A 358 -20.34 -14.14 -4.68
CA ASP A 358 -21.39 -14.13 -3.66
C ASP A 358 -21.54 -12.72 -3.05
N VAL A 359 -20.42 -12.05 -2.75
CA VAL A 359 -20.39 -10.75 -2.05
C VAL A 359 -19.42 -9.77 -2.69
N VAL A 360 -19.85 -8.51 -2.83
CA VAL A 360 -19.01 -7.36 -3.13
C VAL A 360 -18.93 -6.44 -1.91
N ILE A 361 -17.72 -6.15 -1.44
CA ILE A 361 -17.48 -5.19 -0.35
C ILE A 361 -16.86 -3.93 -0.95
N GLN A 362 -17.55 -2.80 -0.89
CA GLN A 362 -17.03 -1.54 -1.37
C GLN A 362 -16.37 -0.75 -0.23
N LEU A 363 -15.13 -0.31 -0.44
CA LEU A 363 -14.38 0.59 0.43
C LEU A 363 -14.32 1.99 -0.14
N THR A 364 -14.34 2.98 0.75
CA THR A 364 -14.14 4.39 0.43
C THR A 364 -13.16 5.05 1.40
N ARG A 365 -12.57 6.16 0.96
CA ARG A 365 -11.80 7.08 1.82
C ARG A 365 -12.59 8.37 1.94
N LEU A 366 -12.95 8.73 3.17
CA LEU A 366 -13.68 9.95 3.48
C LEU A 366 -12.75 11.18 3.45
N PRO A 367 -13.30 12.41 3.38
CA PRO A 367 -12.49 13.63 3.34
C PRO A 367 -11.59 13.84 4.57
N ASP A 368 -11.93 13.24 5.71
CA ASP A 368 -11.14 13.24 6.95
C ASP A 368 -9.98 12.23 6.93
N GLY A 369 -9.77 11.52 5.82
CA GLY A 369 -8.74 10.49 5.67
C GLY A 369 -9.17 9.09 6.14
N ARG A 370 -10.30 8.96 6.85
CA ARG A 370 -10.77 7.66 7.36
C ARG A 370 -11.16 6.73 6.21
N ARG A 371 -10.74 5.48 6.32
CA ARG A 371 -11.03 4.39 5.38
C ARG A 371 -12.13 3.53 5.97
N CYS A 372 -13.25 3.36 5.27
CA CYS A 372 -14.39 2.58 5.74
C CYS A 372 -15.11 1.84 4.62
N VAL A 373 -15.89 0.82 4.99
CA VAL A 373 -16.86 0.21 4.09
C VAL A 373 -17.92 1.24 3.73
N SER A 374 -18.23 1.39 2.45
CA SER A 374 -19.38 2.21 2.02
C SER A 374 -20.63 1.38 1.83
N GLU A 375 -20.48 0.15 1.33
CA GLU A 375 -21.58 -0.80 1.19
C GLU A 375 -21.06 -2.24 1.13
N VAL A 376 -21.90 -3.17 1.59
CA VAL A 376 -21.72 -4.62 1.43
C VAL A 376 -22.92 -5.13 0.67
N VAL A 377 -22.67 -5.68 -0.51
CA VAL A 377 -23.68 -6.05 -1.48
C VAL A 377 -23.56 -7.53 -1.80
N GLU A 378 -24.68 -8.24 -1.74
CA GLU A 378 -24.80 -9.61 -2.18
C GLU A 378 -25.20 -9.66 -3.66
N VAL A 379 -24.57 -10.55 -4.41
CA VAL A 379 -24.87 -10.78 -5.83
C VAL A 379 -25.88 -11.92 -5.91
N VAL A 380 -27.11 -11.64 -6.35
CA VAL A 380 -28.23 -12.59 -6.27
C VAL A 380 -28.46 -13.30 -7.61
N GLY A 381 -28.28 -12.59 -8.72
CA GLY A 381 -28.46 -13.17 -10.05
C GLY A 381 -28.59 -12.12 -11.15
N VAL A 382 -29.17 -12.52 -12.28
CA VAL A 382 -29.42 -11.65 -13.43
C VAL A 382 -30.89 -11.73 -13.81
N ARG A 383 -31.54 -10.57 -13.98
CA ARG A 383 -32.92 -10.45 -14.49
C ARG A 383 -32.97 -9.34 -15.52
N ASP A 384 -33.61 -9.60 -16.66
CA ASP A 384 -33.74 -8.64 -17.77
C ASP A 384 -32.39 -8.03 -18.19
N ASP A 385 -31.37 -8.89 -18.23
CA ASP A 385 -29.96 -8.56 -18.54
C ASP A 385 -29.30 -7.54 -17.59
N VAL A 386 -29.87 -7.33 -16.40
CA VAL A 386 -29.34 -6.49 -15.32
C VAL A 386 -28.98 -7.34 -14.09
N TYR A 387 -27.90 -6.97 -13.41
CA TYR A 387 -27.52 -7.56 -12.13
C TYR A 387 -28.57 -7.30 -11.06
N VAL A 388 -29.07 -8.37 -10.44
CA VAL A 388 -29.90 -8.31 -9.24
C VAL A 388 -28.98 -8.44 -8.04
N THR A 389 -29.00 -7.41 -7.19
CA THR A 389 -28.17 -7.34 -5.99
C THR A 389 -29.00 -7.01 -4.76
N ASN A 390 -28.50 -7.37 -3.58
CA ASN A 390 -29.14 -7.10 -2.29
C ASN A 390 -28.14 -6.36 -1.39
N THR A 391 -28.42 -5.10 -1.07
CA THR A 391 -27.53 -4.32 -0.19
C THR A 391 -27.78 -4.72 1.26
N LEU A 392 -26.79 -5.31 1.92
CA LEU A 392 -26.89 -5.78 3.30
C LEU A 392 -26.55 -4.66 4.29
N PHE A 393 -25.47 -3.94 4.01
CA PHE A 393 -24.97 -2.86 4.85
C PHE A 393 -24.61 -1.65 4.01
N ARG A 394 -24.80 -0.45 4.55
CA ARG A 394 -24.39 0.81 3.93
C ARG A 394 -23.88 1.80 4.99
N LEU A 395 -22.88 2.60 4.65
CA LEU A 395 -22.42 3.71 5.49
C LEU A 395 -23.55 4.74 5.67
N ASP A 396 -23.81 5.15 6.90
CA ASP A 396 -24.74 6.25 7.16
C ASP A 396 -24.09 7.59 6.75
N ARG A 397 -24.46 8.08 5.56
CA ARG A 397 -23.95 9.35 5.03
C ARG A 397 -24.51 10.58 5.76
N ARG A 398 -25.60 10.46 6.53
CA ARG A 398 -26.19 11.60 7.24
C ARG A 398 -25.37 11.97 8.46
N THR A 399 -24.97 10.96 9.21
CA THR A 399 -24.08 11.11 10.37
C THR A 399 -22.63 11.15 9.91
N GLY A 400 -22.29 10.49 8.79
CA GLY A 400 -20.91 10.21 8.41
C GLY A 400 -20.24 9.22 9.36
N PHE A 401 -20.96 8.69 10.35
CA PHE A 401 -20.45 7.82 11.41
C PHE A 401 -21.44 6.67 11.64
N GLY A 402 -20.98 5.44 11.43
CA GLY A 402 -21.78 4.23 11.63
C GLY A 402 -22.39 3.68 10.34
N PHE A 403 -23.09 2.55 10.48
CA PHE A 403 -23.56 1.75 9.36
C PHE A 403 -25.04 1.39 9.55
N LEU A 404 -25.78 1.43 8.45
CA LEU A 404 -27.16 0.98 8.36
C LEU A 404 -27.18 -0.45 7.85
N ARG A 405 -27.95 -1.31 8.50
CA ARG A 405 -28.30 -2.63 7.97
C ARG A 405 -29.55 -2.49 7.11
N GLU A 406 -29.39 -2.46 5.78
CA GLU A 406 -30.50 -2.25 4.85
C GLU A 406 -31.37 -3.50 4.67
N ALA A 407 -30.74 -4.68 4.65
CA ALA A 407 -31.44 -5.95 4.58
C ALA A 407 -31.14 -6.82 5.81
N LEU A 408 -32.20 -7.37 6.43
CA LEU A 408 -32.06 -8.26 7.58
C LEU A 408 -31.60 -9.66 7.17
N ASN A 409 -32.07 -10.16 6.03
CA ASN A 409 -31.85 -11.52 5.57
C ASN A 409 -31.05 -11.54 4.26
N PRO A 410 -29.95 -12.31 4.19
CA PRO A 410 -29.30 -12.62 2.92
C PRO A 410 -30.24 -13.39 1.99
N ALA A 411 -30.12 -13.12 0.70
CA ALA A 411 -30.95 -13.70 -0.36
C ALA A 411 -30.23 -14.82 -1.13
N GLY A 412 -28.90 -14.84 -1.14
CA GLY A 412 -28.05 -15.80 -1.84
C GLY A 412 -27.95 -17.14 -1.10
N ASP A 413 -27.83 -18.21 -1.87
CA ASP A 413 -27.99 -19.58 -1.35
C ASP A 413 -26.94 -19.95 -0.30
N LYS A 414 -25.68 -19.52 -0.48
CA LYS A 414 -24.62 -19.74 0.52
C LYS A 414 -24.86 -18.98 1.81
N LEU A 415 -25.40 -17.77 1.75
CA LEU A 415 -25.56 -16.91 2.92
C LEU A 415 -26.86 -17.15 3.68
N ARG A 416 -27.87 -17.77 3.07
CA ARG A 416 -29.07 -18.21 3.78
C ARG A 416 -28.68 -19.08 4.97
N ARG A 417 -29.31 -18.84 6.12
CA ARG A 417 -29.26 -19.79 7.23
C ARG A 417 -30.10 -20.98 6.80
N GLU A 418 -29.52 -22.18 6.78
CA GLU A 418 -30.35 -23.38 6.82
C GLU A 418 -31.29 -23.21 8.00
N SER A 419 -32.58 -23.08 7.72
CA SER A 419 -33.60 -23.19 8.74
C SER A 419 -33.33 -24.50 9.45
N ALA A 420 -32.92 -24.44 10.72
CA ALA A 420 -32.75 -25.61 11.56
C ALA A 420 -33.97 -26.49 11.33
N LEU A 421 -33.75 -27.66 10.72
CA LEU A 421 -34.79 -28.67 10.59
C LEU A 421 -35.32 -28.89 12.02
N PRO A 422 -36.62 -28.70 12.28
CA PRO A 422 -37.15 -29.04 13.59
C PRO A 422 -36.88 -30.53 13.81
N LEU A 423 -36.18 -30.81 14.92
CA LEU A 423 -35.81 -32.14 15.40
C LEU A 423 -36.99 -33.12 15.44
#